data_AF-A0CVI2-F1
#
_entry.id   AF-A0CVI2-F1
#
_cell.length_a   1.000
_cell.length_b   1.000
_cell.length_c   1.000
_cell.angle_alpha   90.00
_cell.angle_beta   90.00
_cell.angle_gamma   90.00
#
_symmetry.space_group_name_H-M   'P 1'
#
loop_
_entity.id
_entity.type
_entity.pdbx_description
1 polymer ?
#
loop_
_entity_poly.entity_id
_entity_poly.type
_entity_poly.pdbx_seq_one_letter_code
_entity_poly.pdbx_strand_id
1 'polypeptide(L)'
;MDNKKYVIKQHGREIKAQKKEEIKTTIEQLRKKFEQQDNVQLEPEEIIKICEEFSDIFLVKREVHTIQNQMVEIIDLKLNVDPEIEDKILTSSFVIHQTFRRGLSLIGFQNQYKLLRKGMMKFFDIKIIDQEKAKSEEKNDLNNQISFYTFHRIYKELENGKSIKIQVQEKANGENAQISFFPPLNMWVICSKNTAILCNGVDDLKIYSDQKFNLAIQIAKQWFKMIDQNPQLVEIKQELSNSTLVGEYCGHPKFQHLVKYDNISLKFFSRVKHSSLETCEPLGESRLLFQQYQLPTVSCRLEVQVDSKENLIIELKKLKDMIKIRSIEEEGEGAVLYLVNNQDQCLTLGKLKTIEYKIHRQIREALKDCIHQKGNPVKTYQALQQSVQQFTAIDQGKRKQYLQFATNLLQEASNFLKGQQDANMKQIQQILFSLIDKSYLDIKDRIQKKGKEDMNVFKQLIEQGDNKQ
;
A
#
# COMPACT_ATOMS: atom_id res chain seq x y z
N MET A 1 32.82 -22.54 18.10
CA MET A 1 32.11 -21.94 16.94
C MET A 1 31.27 -20.71 17.31
N ASP A 2 30.96 -20.47 18.59
CA ASP A 2 30.06 -19.38 19.00
C ASP A 2 30.63 -17.96 18.89
N ASN A 3 31.96 -17.77 19.03
CA ASN A 3 32.57 -16.44 18.88
C ASN A 3 32.48 -15.88 17.43
N LYS A 4 32.57 -16.72 16.39
CA LYS A 4 32.43 -16.25 15.00
C LYS A 4 31.01 -15.77 14.68
N LYS A 5 29.97 -16.43 15.22
CA LYS A 5 28.57 -16.01 15.03
C LYS A 5 28.24 -14.70 15.74
N TYR A 6 28.89 -14.43 16.88
CA TYR A 6 28.72 -13.18 17.62
C TYR A 6 29.33 -11.99 16.88
N VAL A 7 30.55 -12.12 16.36
CA VAL A 7 31.25 -11.06 15.60
C VAL A 7 30.50 -10.69 14.33
N ILE A 8 30.00 -11.66 13.56
CA ILE A 8 29.20 -11.40 12.34
C ILE A 8 27.92 -10.61 12.67
N LYS A 9 27.27 -10.90 13.80
CA LYS A 9 26.06 -10.19 14.23
C LYS A 9 26.34 -8.76 14.70
N GLN A 10 27.46 -8.53 15.39
CA GLN A 10 27.85 -7.17 15.80
C GLN A 10 28.23 -6.31 14.59
N HIS A 11 29.06 -6.84 13.69
CA HIS A 11 29.45 -6.13 12.47
C HIS A 11 28.26 -5.77 11.59
N GLY A 12 27.28 -6.68 11.43
CA GLY A 12 26.04 -6.40 10.70
C GLY A 12 25.14 -5.35 11.37
N ARG A 13 25.26 -5.13 12.69
CA ARG A 13 24.53 -4.05 13.39
C ARG A 13 25.22 -2.70 13.20
N GLU A 14 26.54 -2.68 13.26
CA GLU A 14 27.35 -1.47 13.02
C GLU A 14 27.15 -0.93 11.61
N ILE A 15 27.24 -1.78 10.58
CA ILE A 15 26.99 -1.39 9.18
C ILE A 15 25.58 -0.78 9.02
N LYS A 16 24.57 -1.38 9.67
CA LYS A 16 23.20 -0.84 9.64
C LYS A 16 23.07 0.50 10.34
N ALA A 17 23.75 0.69 11.47
CA ALA A 17 23.74 1.94 12.22
C ALA A 17 24.43 3.06 11.43
N GLN A 18 25.59 2.78 10.85
CA GLN A 18 26.33 3.70 9.99
C GLN A 18 25.49 4.13 8.78
N LYS A 19 24.94 3.15 8.04
CA LYS A 19 24.06 3.44 6.90
C LYS A 19 22.83 4.28 7.30
N LYS A 20 22.28 4.05 8.50
CA LYS A 20 21.15 4.84 9.01
C LYS A 20 21.56 6.30 9.27
N GLU A 21 22.78 6.55 9.70
CA GLU A 21 23.29 7.91 9.93
C GLU A 21 23.61 8.65 8.63
N GLU A 22 24.22 7.97 7.66
CA GLU A 22 24.44 8.48 6.29
C GLU A 22 23.12 8.88 5.62
N ILE A 23 22.09 8.04 5.75
CA ILE A 23 20.75 8.34 5.25
C ILE A 23 20.16 9.58 5.93
N LYS A 24 20.35 9.78 7.25
CA LYS A 24 19.85 11.00 7.92
C LYS A 24 20.47 12.27 7.36
N THR A 25 21.78 12.28 7.15
CA THR A 25 22.49 13.43 6.56
C THR A 25 21.95 13.74 5.16
N THR A 26 21.73 12.69 4.36
CA THR A 26 21.17 12.80 3.01
C THR A 26 19.74 13.36 3.03
N ILE A 27 18.91 12.95 4.00
CA ILE A 27 17.54 13.48 4.18
C ILE A 27 17.56 14.96 4.50
N GLU A 28 18.51 15.41 5.33
CA GLU A 28 18.63 16.82 5.70
C GLU A 28 19.09 17.68 4.51
N GLN A 29 20.01 17.17 3.68
CA GLN A 29 20.39 17.83 2.42
C GLN A 29 19.20 17.94 1.46
N LEU A 30 18.45 16.85 1.29
CA LEU A 30 17.25 16.81 0.47
C LEU A 30 16.20 17.81 0.99
N ARG A 31 16.00 17.89 2.31
CA ARG A 31 15.09 18.85 2.94
C ARG A 31 15.51 20.29 2.67
N LYS A 32 16.79 20.64 2.91
CA LYS A 32 17.32 21.99 2.68
C LYS A 32 17.13 22.44 1.23
N LYS A 33 17.26 21.53 0.28
CA LYS A 33 17.03 21.81 -1.16
C LYS A 33 15.61 22.32 -1.45
N PHE A 34 14.61 21.89 -0.67
CA PHE A 34 13.20 22.23 -0.86
C PHE A 34 12.61 23.10 0.26
N GLU A 35 13.41 23.60 1.20
CA GLU A 35 12.91 24.30 2.40
C GLU A 35 12.16 25.61 2.07
N GLN A 36 12.45 26.22 0.93
CA GLN A 36 11.83 27.48 0.48
C GLN A 36 10.87 27.31 -0.69
N GLN A 37 10.56 26.08 -1.08
CA GLN A 37 9.73 25.78 -2.23
C GLN A 37 8.44 25.14 -1.75
N ASP A 38 7.36 25.92 -1.75
CA ASP A 38 6.01 25.39 -1.56
C ASP A 38 5.28 25.37 -2.91
N ASN A 39 4.61 24.26 -3.21
CA ASN A 39 3.77 24.09 -4.41
C ASN A 39 4.53 24.21 -5.74
N VAL A 40 5.79 23.77 -5.79
CA VAL A 40 6.54 23.63 -7.04
C VAL A 40 6.27 22.25 -7.64
N GLN A 41 5.84 22.23 -8.91
CA GLN A 41 5.79 21.02 -9.69
C GLN A 41 7.15 20.79 -10.34
N LEU A 42 7.78 19.66 -10.03
CA LEU A 42 9.04 19.26 -10.67
C LEU A 42 8.78 18.65 -12.04
N GLU A 43 9.58 19.05 -13.03
CA GLU A 43 9.56 18.47 -14.36
C GLU A 43 10.23 17.09 -14.37
N PRO A 44 9.89 16.18 -15.32
CA PRO A 44 10.45 14.83 -15.38
C PRO A 44 11.99 14.75 -15.32
N GLU A 45 12.69 15.65 -16.00
CA GLU A 45 14.15 15.75 -16.00
C GLU A 45 14.70 16.11 -14.62
N GLU A 46 14.04 17.02 -13.91
CA GLU A 46 14.42 17.41 -12.56
C GLU A 46 14.21 16.26 -11.58
N ILE A 47 13.12 15.52 -11.73
CA ILE A 47 12.82 14.32 -10.93
C ILE A 47 13.94 13.29 -11.10
N ILE A 48 14.36 12.99 -12.32
CA ILE A 48 15.47 12.06 -12.60
C ILE A 48 16.76 12.55 -11.95
N LYS A 49 17.11 13.83 -12.14
CA LYS A 49 18.31 14.43 -11.56
C LYS A 49 18.32 14.32 -10.03
N ILE A 50 17.17 14.57 -9.38
CA ILE A 50 17.03 14.41 -7.92
C ILE A 50 17.22 12.94 -7.52
N CYS A 51 16.60 11.99 -8.23
CA CYS A 51 16.77 10.58 -7.92
C CYS A 51 18.23 10.10 -8.08
N GLU A 52 18.96 10.64 -9.05
CA GLU A 52 20.37 10.33 -9.27
C GLU A 52 21.28 10.96 -8.19
N GLU A 53 21.03 12.24 -7.85
CA GLU A 53 21.73 12.96 -6.78
C GLU A 53 21.53 12.31 -5.40
N PHE A 54 20.34 11.76 -5.15
CA PHE A 54 19.96 11.14 -3.88
C PHE A 54 19.70 9.62 -4.03
N SER A 55 20.55 8.91 -4.75
CA SER A 55 20.40 7.47 -5.08
C SER A 55 20.41 6.52 -3.87
N ASP A 56 20.91 6.96 -2.71
CA ASP A 56 20.78 6.22 -1.45
C ASP A 56 19.34 6.20 -0.91
N ILE A 57 18.54 7.21 -1.30
CA ILE A 57 17.14 7.37 -0.90
C ILE A 57 16.20 6.83 -1.98
N PHE A 58 16.50 7.07 -3.25
CA PHE A 58 15.64 6.71 -4.36
C PHE A 58 16.18 5.50 -5.13
N LEU A 59 15.30 4.53 -5.41
CA LEU A 59 15.57 3.45 -6.34
C LEU A 59 14.89 3.77 -7.67
N VAL A 60 15.72 3.98 -8.67
CA VAL A 60 15.34 4.14 -10.08
C VAL A 60 15.47 2.79 -10.77
N LYS A 61 14.35 2.24 -11.25
CA LYS A 61 14.35 1.01 -12.06
C LYS A 61 14.09 1.36 -13.50
N ARG A 62 15.07 1.10 -14.37
CA ARG A 62 15.02 1.37 -15.81
C ARG A 62 14.82 0.06 -16.55
N GLU A 63 13.80 -0.01 -17.40
CA GLU A 63 13.51 -1.17 -18.25
C GLU A 63 13.40 -0.69 -19.70
N VAL A 64 14.25 -1.22 -20.57
CA VAL A 64 14.29 -0.82 -21.98
C VAL A 64 13.56 -1.86 -22.81
N HIS A 65 12.62 -1.42 -23.63
CA HIS A 65 11.83 -2.26 -24.50
C HIS A 65 11.80 -1.72 -25.92
N THR A 66 11.68 -2.61 -26.90
CA THR A 66 11.34 -2.22 -28.29
C THR A 66 9.83 -2.36 -28.46
N ILE A 67 9.14 -1.23 -28.64
CA ILE A 67 7.69 -1.15 -28.80
C ILE A 67 7.40 -0.42 -30.11
N GLN A 68 6.62 -1.03 -31.01
CA GLN A 68 6.31 -0.46 -32.34
C GLN A 68 7.58 0.01 -33.10
N ASN A 69 8.65 -0.79 -33.06
CA ASN A 69 9.98 -0.47 -33.63
C ASN A 69 10.67 0.76 -33.04
N GLN A 70 10.23 1.24 -31.88
CA GLN A 70 10.83 2.36 -31.16
C GLN A 70 11.39 1.86 -29.83
N MET A 71 12.59 2.33 -29.48
CA MET A 71 13.18 2.06 -28.18
C MET A 71 12.53 2.96 -27.14
N VAL A 72 11.97 2.36 -26.10
CA VAL A 72 11.35 3.06 -24.98
C VAL A 72 12.02 2.63 -23.69
N GLU A 73 12.25 3.58 -22.79
CA GLU A 73 12.75 3.30 -21.45
C GLU A 73 11.64 3.57 -20.44
N ILE A 74 11.12 2.55 -19.77
CA ILE A 74 10.17 2.70 -18.66
C ILE A 74 10.97 2.87 -17.38
N ILE A 75 10.68 3.93 -16.62
CA ILE A 75 11.40 4.28 -15.39
C ILE A 75 10.43 4.26 -14.22
N ASP A 76 10.50 3.23 -13.38
CA ASP A 76 9.74 3.15 -12.14
C ASP A 76 10.54 3.75 -10.98
N LEU A 77 9.94 4.72 -10.29
CA LEU A 77 10.57 5.45 -9.19
C LEU A 77 9.95 5.04 -7.85
N LYS A 78 10.79 4.71 -6.87
CA LYS A 78 10.36 4.47 -5.49
C LYS A 78 11.44 4.83 -4.48
N LEU A 79 11.03 5.01 -3.22
CA LEU A 79 11.95 5.15 -2.10
C LEU A 79 12.59 3.78 -1.76
N ASN A 80 13.90 3.76 -1.53
CA ASN A 80 14.72 2.60 -1.21
C ASN A 80 15.13 2.53 0.27
N VAL A 81 14.21 2.91 1.14
CA VAL A 81 14.49 3.04 2.58
C VAL A 81 13.47 2.25 3.39
N ASP A 82 13.77 2.05 4.67
CA ASP A 82 12.83 1.45 5.61
C ASP A 82 11.55 2.30 5.72
N PRO A 83 10.37 1.68 5.98
CA PRO A 83 9.10 2.40 6.02
C PRO A 83 9.04 3.60 6.97
N GLU A 84 9.72 3.54 8.12
CA GLU A 84 9.79 4.66 9.06
C GLU A 84 10.58 5.84 8.48
N ILE A 85 11.64 5.56 7.72
CA ILE A 85 12.44 6.57 7.03
C ILE A 85 11.67 7.12 5.83
N GLU A 86 10.94 6.26 5.09
CA GLU A 86 10.01 6.66 4.03
C GLU A 86 9.02 7.71 4.56
N ASP A 87 8.42 7.46 5.74
CA ASP A 87 7.48 8.38 6.38
C ASP A 87 8.15 9.73 6.74
N LYS A 88 9.37 9.71 7.26
CA LYS A 88 10.14 10.93 7.58
C LYS A 88 10.45 11.77 6.33
N ILE A 89 10.90 11.14 5.25
CA ILE A 89 11.20 11.82 3.98
C ILE A 89 9.93 12.44 3.39
N LEU A 90 8.84 11.69 3.38
CA LEU A 90 7.58 12.14 2.79
C LEU A 90 6.85 13.18 3.64
N THR A 91 7.27 13.40 4.89
CA THR A 91 6.71 14.46 5.76
C THR A 91 7.66 15.63 5.97
N SER A 92 8.88 15.59 5.42
CA SER A 92 9.87 16.66 5.57
C SER A 92 9.70 17.82 4.59
N SER A 93 9.00 17.62 3.47
CA SER A 93 8.74 18.64 2.46
C SER A 93 7.48 18.33 1.64
N PHE A 94 6.65 19.35 1.39
CA PHE A 94 5.47 19.23 0.53
C PHE A 94 5.85 18.89 -0.91
N VAL A 95 6.90 19.50 -1.47
CA VAL A 95 7.34 19.22 -2.85
C VAL A 95 7.74 17.76 -3.02
N ILE A 96 8.47 17.20 -2.04
CA ILE A 96 8.86 15.78 -2.06
C ILE A 96 7.61 14.90 -2.04
N HIS A 97 6.65 15.17 -1.15
CA HIS A 97 5.44 14.35 -1.04
C HIS A 97 4.52 14.46 -2.25
N GLN A 98 4.38 15.68 -2.79
CA GLN A 98 3.58 15.96 -3.98
C GLN A 98 4.17 15.33 -5.24
N THR A 99 5.49 15.24 -5.32
CA THR A 99 6.21 14.69 -6.47
C THR A 99 6.36 13.18 -6.37
N PHE A 100 6.99 12.68 -5.30
CA PHE A 100 7.34 11.26 -5.13
C PHE A 100 6.19 10.44 -4.55
N ARG A 101 5.14 10.33 -5.38
CA ARG A 101 3.91 9.61 -5.06
C ARG A 101 4.06 8.10 -5.12
N ARG A 102 3.08 7.38 -4.56
CA ARG A 102 3.03 5.92 -4.63
C ARG A 102 2.55 5.49 -6.01
N GLY A 103 3.49 5.05 -6.83
CA GLY A 103 3.26 4.75 -8.24
C GLY A 103 3.61 5.94 -9.11
N LEU A 104 4.86 6.41 -9.06
CA LEU A 104 5.40 7.37 -10.01
C LEU A 104 6.18 6.59 -11.08
N SER A 105 5.86 6.81 -12.35
CA SER A 105 6.66 6.27 -13.47
C SER A 105 6.86 7.33 -14.54
N LEU A 106 8.04 7.31 -15.13
CA LEU A 106 8.40 8.13 -16.29
C LEU A 106 8.66 7.23 -17.48
N ILE A 107 8.68 7.84 -18.67
CA ILE A 107 9.12 7.19 -19.90
C ILE A 107 10.20 8.04 -20.55
N GLY A 108 11.34 7.43 -20.88
CA GLY A 108 12.32 7.97 -21.82
C GLY A 108 11.85 7.66 -23.24
N PHE A 109 11.46 8.69 -23.97
CA PHE A 109 10.89 8.58 -25.31
C PHE A 109 11.32 9.77 -26.18
N GLN A 110 11.87 9.51 -27.37
CA GLN A 110 12.33 10.56 -28.29
C GLN A 110 13.30 11.56 -27.63
N ASN A 111 14.27 11.05 -26.84
CA ASN A 111 15.25 11.84 -26.08
C ASN A 111 14.65 12.82 -25.06
N GLN A 112 13.42 12.58 -24.62
CA GLN A 112 12.75 13.37 -23.57
C GLN A 112 12.21 12.44 -22.49
N TYR A 113 12.11 12.93 -21.25
CA TYR A 113 11.39 12.23 -20.21
C TYR A 113 9.96 12.76 -20.12
N LYS A 114 8.98 11.86 -20.07
CA LYS A 114 7.58 12.21 -19.90
C LYS A 114 6.99 11.47 -18.71
N LEU A 115 6.02 12.09 -18.05
CA LEU A 115 5.26 11.45 -17.00
C LEU A 115 4.37 10.37 -17.63
N LEU A 116 4.56 9.12 -17.19
CA LEU A 116 3.80 7.98 -17.68
C LEU A 116 2.61 7.68 -16.75
N ARG A 117 2.86 7.78 -15.43
CA ARG A 117 1.90 7.51 -14.37
C ARG A 117 2.18 8.40 -13.17
N LYS A 118 1.12 8.93 -12.57
CA LYS A 118 1.16 9.61 -11.27
C LYS A 118 0.08 9.07 -10.36
N GLY A 119 0.48 8.22 -9.41
CA GLY A 119 -0.43 7.67 -8.41
C GLY A 119 -0.82 8.67 -7.32
N MET A 120 -1.48 8.18 -6.28
CA MET A 120 -1.82 9.01 -5.12
C MET A 120 -0.60 9.29 -4.23
N MET A 121 -0.65 10.41 -3.52
CA MET A 121 0.29 10.68 -2.43
C MET A 121 0.18 9.61 -1.33
N LYS A 122 1.26 9.41 -0.58
CA LYS A 122 1.20 8.53 0.59
C LYS A 122 0.31 9.15 1.67
N PHE A 123 -0.60 8.37 2.21
CA PHE A 123 -1.42 8.78 3.35
C PHE A 123 -1.31 7.80 4.53
N PHE A 124 -1.54 8.35 5.72
CA PHE A 124 -1.21 7.73 6.98
C PHE A 124 -2.45 7.24 7.74
N ASP A 125 -2.22 6.43 8.77
CA ASP A 125 -3.30 6.11 9.72
C ASP A 125 -3.67 7.39 10.47
N ILE A 126 -4.97 7.66 10.64
CA ILE A 126 -5.42 8.84 11.40
C ILE A 126 -5.03 8.69 12.87
N LYS A 127 -4.08 9.53 13.29
CA LYS A 127 -3.66 9.68 14.69
C LYS A 127 -4.27 10.97 15.23
N ILE A 128 -5.33 10.81 16.00
CA ILE A 128 -5.95 11.92 16.74
C ILE A 128 -5.05 12.16 17.96
N ILE A 129 -4.01 12.96 17.76
CA ILE A 129 -3.11 13.39 18.84
C ILE A 129 -3.76 14.60 19.50
N ASP A 130 -3.77 14.60 20.83
CA ASP A 130 -4.16 15.75 21.59
C ASP A 130 -3.12 16.86 21.36
N GLN A 131 -3.48 17.89 20.60
CA GLN A 131 -2.51 18.87 20.11
C GLN A 131 -1.82 19.64 21.22
N GLU A 132 -2.45 19.75 22.39
CA GLU A 132 -1.84 20.37 23.55
C GLU A 132 -0.59 19.60 24.00
N LYS A 133 -0.58 18.27 23.84
CA LYS A 133 0.60 17.43 24.10
C LYS A 133 1.66 17.53 22.99
N ALA A 134 1.23 17.71 21.74
CA ALA A 134 2.14 17.86 20.61
C ALA A 134 2.96 19.17 20.64
N LYS A 135 2.50 20.19 21.36
CA LYS A 135 3.24 21.45 21.56
C LYS A 135 4.35 21.33 22.61
N SER A 136 4.26 20.37 23.53
CA SER A 136 5.20 20.23 24.67
C SER A 136 6.30 19.19 24.47
N GLU A 137 6.16 18.27 23.52
CA GLU A 137 7.13 17.20 23.25
C GLU A 137 7.87 17.44 21.93
N GLU A 138 9.17 17.13 21.92
CA GLU A 138 10.18 17.45 20.91
C GLU A 138 9.67 17.47 19.45
N LYS A 139 10.06 18.51 18.69
CA LYS A 139 9.85 18.68 17.23
C LYS A 139 10.33 17.50 16.36
N ASN A 140 10.98 16.50 16.96
CA ASN A 140 11.55 15.33 16.30
C ASN A 140 10.66 14.07 16.35
N ASP A 141 9.49 14.09 17.00
CA ASP A 141 8.57 12.94 16.91
C ASP A 141 7.92 12.84 15.52
N LEU A 142 8.14 11.71 14.85
CA LEU A 142 7.53 11.37 13.55
C LEU A 142 5.99 11.41 13.62
N ASN A 143 5.37 11.07 14.75
CA ASN A 143 3.91 11.13 14.85
C ASN A 143 3.39 12.56 14.79
N ASN A 144 4.10 13.50 15.41
CA ASN A 144 3.77 14.92 15.35
C ASN A 144 3.95 15.46 13.93
N GLN A 145 5.01 15.06 13.21
CA GLN A 145 5.24 15.42 11.81
C GLN A 145 4.12 14.89 10.90
N ILE A 146 3.76 13.60 11.04
CA ILE A 146 2.63 13.01 10.31
C ILE A 146 1.32 13.72 10.63
N SER A 147 1.06 14.04 11.90
CA SER A 147 -0.17 14.72 12.32
C SER A 147 -0.25 16.13 11.76
N PHE A 148 0.84 16.90 11.86
CA PHE A 148 0.96 18.22 11.26
C PHE A 148 0.69 18.15 9.75
N TYR A 149 1.41 17.26 9.05
CA TYR A 149 1.23 17.04 7.63
C TYR A 149 -0.23 16.71 7.26
N THR A 150 -0.84 15.80 8.02
CA THR A 150 -2.20 15.36 7.77
C THR A 150 -3.19 16.50 7.95
N PHE A 151 -3.06 17.30 9.00
CA PHE A 151 -4.13 18.21 9.42
C PHE A 151 -3.88 19.70 9.23
N HIS A 152 -2.66 20.17 8.92
CA HIS A 152 -2.39 21.61 8.90
C HIS A 152 -3.25 22.36 7.86
N ARG A 153 -3.46 21.82 6.65
CA ARG A 153 -4.33 22.44 5.63
C ARG A 153 -5.78 22.52 6.11
N ILE A 154 -6.23 21.47 6.79
CA ILE A 154 -7.59 21.36 7.31
C ILE A 154 -7.81 22.41 8.40
N TYR A 155 -6.89 22.53 9.37
CA TYR A 155 -7.02 23.52 10.42
C TYR A 155 -6.96 24.94 9.87
N LYS A 156 -6.11 25.21 8.88
CA LYS A 156 -6.08 26.52 8.21
C LYS A 156 -7.42 26.87 7.57
N GLU A 157 -8.10 25.91 6.93
CA GLU A 157 -9.42 26.15 6.35
C GLU A 157 -10.48 26.41 7.43
N LEU A 158 -10.48 25.63 8.52
CA LEU A 158 -11.39 25.81 9.66
C LEU A 158 -11.17 27.15 10.40
N GLU A 159 -9.91 27.55 10.60
CA GLU A 159 -9.53 28.84 11.21
C GLU A 159 -10.01 30.03 10.35
N ASN A 160 -10.12 29.84 9.04
CA ASN A 160 -10.70 30.82 8.12
C ASN A 160 -12.24 30.77 8.06
N GLY A 161 -12.89 30.04 8.99
CA GLY A 161 -14.35 29.92 9.06
C GLY A 161 -14.97 29.07 7.95
N LYS A 162 -14.17 28.28 7.21
CA LYS A 162 -14.69 27.35 6.20
C LYS A 162 -15.00 26.00 6.83
N SER A 163 -15.94 25.28 6.24
CA SER A 163 -16.22 23.90 6.65
C SER A 163 -15.37 22.88 5.91
N ILE A 164 -15.28 21.69 6.51
CA ILE A 164 -14.59 20.52 6.00
C ILE A 164 -15.59 19.39 5.93
N LYS A 165 -15.55 18.66 4.83
CA LYS A 165 -16.37 17.48 4.60
C LYS A 165 -15.50 16.23 4.69
N ILE A 166 -15.94 15.25 5.47
CA ILE A 166 -15.31 13.95 5.65
C ILE A 166 -16.11 12.94 4.84
N GLN A 167 -15.53 12.45 3.74
CA GLN A 167 -16.13 11.39 2.93
C GLN A 167 -15.48 10.05 3.24
N VAL A 168 -16.30 9.05 3.55
CA VAL A 168 -15.85 7.71 3.98
C VAL A 168 -16.01 6.72 2.83
N GLN A 169 -14.89 6.21 2.32
CA GLN A 169 -14.85 5.14 1.33
C GLN A 169 -14.37 3.83 1.95
N GLU A 170 -14.89 2.71 1.44
CA GLU A 170 -14.37 1.38 1.74
C GLU A 170 -12.87 1.32 1.40
N LYS A 171 -12.08 0.80 2.33
CA LYS A 171 -10.70 0.45 2.05
C LYS A 171 -10.64 -0.94 1.45
N ALA A 172 -10.78 -1.02 0.13
CA ALA A 172 -10.54 -2.26 -0.60
C ALA A 172 -9.15 -2.83 -0.28
N ASN A 173 -9.07 -4.15 -0.19
CA ASN A 173 -7.94 -4.93 0.28
C ASN A 173 -7.46 -5.87 -0.85
N GLY A 174 -7.12 -5.26 -1.98
CA GLY A 174 -6.50 -5.92 -3.12
C GLY A 174 -5.04 -5.50 -3.29
N GLU A 175 -4.57 -5.64 -4.53
CA GLU A 175 -3.30 -5.07 -4.97
C GLU A 175 -3.51 -3.75 -5.71
N ASN A 176 -2.67 -2.75 -5.44
CA ASN A 176 -2.81 -1.45 -6.05
C ASN A 176 -2.73 -1.55 -7.59
N ALA A 177 -3.74 -1.01 -8.26
CA ALA A 177 -3.85 -0.96 -9.71
C ALA A 177 -3.95 0.50 -10.17
N GLN A 178 -3.17 0.85 -11.19
CA GLN A 178 -3.17 2.19 -11.77
C GLN A 178 -3.21 2.10 -13.28
N ILE A 179 -4.02 2.95 -13.90
CA ILE A 179 -4.28 2.91 -15.35
C ILE A 179 -4.27 4.32 -15.91
N SER A 180 -3.42 4.56 -16.89
CA SER A 180 -3.40 5.77 -17.71
C SER A 180 -3.25 5.39 -19.18
N PHE A 181 -3.27 6.38 -20.06
CA PHE A 181 -3.06 6.19 -21.48
C PHE A 181 -1.90 7.07 -21.95
N PHE A 182 -1.04 6.54 -22.82
CA PHE A 182 0.09 7.26 -23.40
C PHE A 182 -0.17 7.50 -24.89
N PRO A 183 -0.69 8.68 -25.27
CA PRO A 183 -1.08 8.98 -26.65
C PRO A 183 0.02 8.82 -27.70
N PRO A 184 1.30 9.21 -27.45
CA PRO A 184 2.34 9.13 -28.47
C PRO A 184 2.58 7.73 -29.06
N LEU A 185 2.28 6.66 -28.30
CA LEU A 185 2.37 5.28 -28.76
C LEU A 185 1.01 4.61 -28.94
N ASN A 186 -0.08 5.33 -28.67
CA ASN A 186 -1.45 4.80 -28.59
C ASN A 186 -1.51 3.54 -27.71
N MET A 187 -0.92 3.60 -26.51
CA MET A 187 -0.83 2.46 -25.59
C MET A 187 -1.41 2.77 -24.22
N TRP A 188 -2.00 1.74 -23.60
CA TRP A 188 -2.32 1.79 -22.19
C TRP A 188 -1.06 1.68 -21.35
N VAL A 189 -1.05 2.43 -20.26
CA VAL A 189 -0.09 2.32 -19.18
C VAL A 189 -0.79 1.54 -18.07
N ILE A 190 -0.44 0.27 -17.89
CA ILE A 190 -1.03 -0.58 -16.86
C ILE A 190 -0.02 -0.84 -15.77
N CYS A 191 -0.44 -0.66 -14.52
CA CYS A 191 0.49 -0.56 -13.43
C CYS A 191 0.02 -1.30 -12.19
N SER A 192 0.96 -2.01 -11.57
CA SER A 192 0.90 -2.31 -10.14
C SER A 192 1.59 -1.19 -9.35
N LYS A 193 1.68 -1.33 -8.01
CA LYS A 193 2.31 -0.34 -7.13
C LYS A 193 3.68 0.16 -7.58
N ASN A 194 4.56 -0.72 -8.07
CA ASN A 194 5.96 -0.40 -8.36
C ASN A 194 6.44 -0.88 -9.74
N THR A 195 5.50 -1.22 -10.62
CA THR A 195 5.82 -1.78 -11.93
C THR A 195 4.82 -1.28 -12.94
N ALA A 196 5.32 -0.65 -13.99
CA ALA A 196 4.55 -0.19 -15.15
C ALA A 196 4.82 -1.07 -16.38
N ILE A 197 3.78 -1.28 -17.19
CA ILE A 197 3.88 -1.89 -18.51
C ILE A 197 3.11 -1.06 -19.54
N LEU A 198 3.55 -1.12 -20.78
CA LEU A 198 2.92 -0.49 -21.93
C LEU A 198 2.30 -1.57 -22.83
N CYS A 199 1.01 -1.48 -23.09
CA CYS A 199 0.31 -2.45 -23.93
C CYS A 199 -0.91 -1.81 -24.60
N ASN A 200 -1.15 -2.14 -25.86
CA ASN A 200 -2.38 -1.80 -26.58
C ASN A 200 -3.42 -2.93 -26.50
N GLY A 201 -2.97 -4.17 -26.27
CA GLY A 201 -3.84 -5.33 -26.07
C GLY A 201 -3.15 -6.47 -25.33
N VAL A 202 -3.87 -7.60 -25.19
CA VAL A 202 -3.39 -8.79 -24.49
C VAL A 202 -2.15 -9.42 -25.13
N ASP A 203 -1.98 -9.28 -26.45
CA ASP A 203 -0.82 -9.83 -27.16
C ASP A 203 0.51 -9.16 -26.77
N ASP A 204 0.49 -7.85 -26.48
CA ASP A 204 1.68 -7.10 -26.05
C ASP A 204 2.20 -7.57 -24.68
N LEU A 205 1.36 -8.24 -23.88
CA LEU A 205 1.76 -8.77 -22.58
C LEU A 205 2.88 -9.82 -22.67
N LYS A 206 3.08 -10.43 -23.84
CA LYS A 206 4.16 -11.40 -24.11
C LYS A 206 5.55 -10.76 -24.04
N ILE A 207 5.66 -9.44 -24.19
CA ILE A 207 6.90 -8.67 -24.04
C ILE A 207 7.44 -8.78 -22.59
N TYR A 208 6.55 -9.01 -21.63
CA TYR A 208 6.84 -8.94 -20.20
C TYR A 208 6.89 -10.34 -19.56
N SER A 209 7.92 -11.12 -19.89
CA SER A 209 8.06 -12.51 -19.39
C SER A 209 8.60 -12.61 -17.96
N ASP A 210 9.25 -11.57 -17.44
CA ASP A 210 9.80 -11.55 -16.08
C ASP A 210 8.67 -11.59 -15.02
N GLN A 211 8.86 -12.41 -13.99
CA GLN A 211 7.93 -12.57 -12.88
C GLN A 211 7.56 -11.26 -12.19
N LYS A 212 8.44 -10.25 -12.20
CA LYS A 212 8.15 -8.93 -11.61
C LYS A 212 6.94 -8.25 -12.25
N PHE A 213 6.63 -8.55 -13.52
CA PHE A 213 5.50 -7.99 -14.25
C PHE A 213 4.19 -8.75 -14.03
N ASN A 214 4.22 -9.93 -13.39
CA ASN A 214 3.06 -10.83 -13.28
C ASN A 214 1.80 -10.12 -12.77
N LEU A 215 1.93 -9.28 -11.75
CA LEU A 215 0.79 -8.56 -11.19
C LEU A 215 0.24 -7.51 -12.17
N ALA A 216 1.10 -6.72 -12.80
CA ALA A 216 0.68 -5.74 -13.82
C ALA A 216 0.02 -6.41 -15.03
N ILE A 217 0.50 -7.59 -15.43
CA ILE A 217 -0.10 -8.43 -16.48
C ILE A 217 -1.51 -8.89 -16.08
N GLN A 218 -1.73 -9.32 -14.83
CA GLN A 218 -3.07 -9.70 -14.39
C GLN A 218 -4.03 -8.51 -14.36
N ILE A 219 -3.55 -7.34 -13.91
CA ILE A 219 -4.31 -6.08 -13.95
C ILE A 219 -4.68 -5.75 -15.39
N ALA A 220 -3.73 -5.87 -16.33
CA ALA A 220 -3.97 -5.58 -17.75
C ALA A 220 -5.02 -6.51 -18.37
N LYS A 221 -4.93 -7.82 -18.11
CA LYS A 221 -5.95 -8.78 -18.56
C LYS A 221 -7.34 -8.42 -18.06
N GLN A 222 -7.45 -8.03 -16.78
CA GLN A 222 -8.73 -7.63 -16.21
C GLN A 222 -9.21 -6.29 -16.79
N TRP A 223 -8.31 -5.35 -17.07
CA TRP A 223 -8.64 -4.09 -17.73
C TRP A 223 -9.17 -4.30 -19.15
N PHE A 224 -8.47 -5.08 -19.98
CA PHE A 224 -8.89 -5.39 -21.35
C PHE A 224 -10.25 -6.09 -21.39
N LYS A 225 -10.47 -7.05 -20.48
CA LYS A 225 -11.79 -7.68 -20.32
C LYS A 225 -12.92 -6.66 -20.08
N MET A 226 -12.63 -5.55 -19.41
CA MET A 226 -13.61 -4.51 -19.09
C MET A 226 -13.80 -3.48 -20.21
N ILE A 227 -12.72 -3.09 -20.89
CA ILE A 227 -12.75 -1.96 -21.84
C ILE A 227 -12.89 -2.35 -23.31
N ASP A 228 -12.54 -3.58 -23.70
CA ASP A 228 -12.58 -4.01 -25.11
C ASP A 228 -14.00 -3.98 -25.68
N GLN A 229 -15.01 -4.07 -24.81
CA GLN A 229 -16.44 -4.01 -25.16
C GLN A 229 -17.07 -2.64 -24.85
N ASN A 230 -16.29 -1.68 -24.36
CA ASN A 230 -16.81 -0.38 -23.98
C ASN A 230 -16.97 0.52 -25.22
N PRO A 231 -18.19 0.98 -25.55
CA PRO A 231 -18.43 1.80 -26.73
C PRO A 231 -17.75 3.18 -26.66
N GLN A 232 -17.30 3.61 -25.48
CA GLN A 232 -16.68 4.92 -25.23
C GLN A 232 -15.15 4.82 -25.11
N LEU A 233 -14.53 3.83 -25.76
CA LEU A 233 -13.10 3.56 -25.66
C LEU A 233 -12.23 4.78 -26.06
N VAL A 234 -12.66 5.56 -27.06
CA VAL A 234 -11.92 6.73 -27.54
C VAL A 234 -11.92 7.83 -26.47
N GLU A 235 -13.07 8.09 -25.86
CA GLU A 235 -13.26 9.07 -24.80
C GLU A 235 -12.48 8.67 -23.54
N ILE A 236 -12.48 7.37 -23.18
CA ILE A 236 -11.67 6.87 -22.05
C ILE A 236 -10.18 7.12 -22.32
N LYS A 237 -9.69 6.81 -23.53
CA LYS A 237 -8.28 7.07 -23.90
C LYS A 237 -7.93 8.56 -23.78
N GLN A 238 -8.83 9.43 -24.22
CA GLN A 238 -8.63 10.88 -24.14
C GLN A 238 -8.64 11.38 -22.68
N GLU A 239 -9.57 10.93 -21.85
CA GLU A 239 -9.61 11.29 -20.43
C GLU A 239 -8.35 10.83 -19.67
N LEU A 240 -7.85 9.64 -20.01
CA LEU A 240 -6.69 9.02 -19.36
C LEU A 240 -5.35 9.43 -19.96
N SER A 241 -5.33 10.31 -20.97
CA SER A 241 -4.08 10.82 -21.55
C SER A 241 -3.31 11.73 -20.59
N ASN A 242 -4.03 12.40 -19.68
CA ASN A 242 -3.49 13.38 -18.74
C ASN A 242 -3.83 13.04 -17.28
N SER A 243 -4.34 11.84 -17.04
CA SER A 243 -4.78 11.40 -15.72
C SER A 243 -4.49 9.91 -15.51
N THR A 244 -4.47 9.51 -14.23
CA THR A 244 -4.29 8.12 -13.81
C THR A 244 -5.52 7.71 -13.00
N LEU A 245 -6.21 6.66 -13.42
CA LEU A 245 -7.18 5.98 -12.57
C LEU A 245 -6.43 5.19 -11.50
N VAL A 246 -6.94 5.26 -10.27
CA VAL A 246 -6.37 4.54 -9.13
C VAL A 246 -7.43 3.62 -8.54
N GLY A 247 -7.07 2.35 -8.38
CA GLY A 247 -7.95 1.30 -7.88
C GLY A 247 -7.20 0.19 -7.16
N GLU A 248 -7.95 -0.85 -6.80
CA GLU A 248 -7.44 -2.12 -6.28
C GLU A 248 -7.85 -3.27 -7.21
N TYR A 249 -6.91 -4.16 -7.48
CA TYR A 249 -7.13 -5.46 -8.10
C TYR A 249 -7.47 -6.49 -7.02
N CYS A 250 -8.73 -6.89 -6.97
CA CYS A 250 -9.31 -7.68 -5.90
C CYS A 250 -9.68 -9.09 -6.37
N GLY A 251 -9.77 -10.03 -5.43
CA GLY A 251 -10.35 -11.38 -5.64
C GLY A 251 -9.48 -12.39 -6.38
N HIS A 252 -8.28 -12.02 -6.82
CA HIS A 252 -7.38 -13.01 -7.42
C HIS A 252 -6.75 -13.91 -6.34
N PRO A 253 -6.93 -15.25 -6.38
CA PRO A 253 -6.50 -16.13 -5.29
C PRO A 253 -5.00 -16.08 -4.95
N LYS A 254 -4.14 -15.75 -5.92
CA LYS A 254 -2.69 -15.61 -5.69
C LYS A 254 -2.26 -14.24 -5.15
N PHE A 255 -3.15 -13.26 -5.15
CA PHE A 255 -2.87 -11.87 -4.74
C PHE A 255 -3.91 -11.36 -3.73
N GLN A 256 -4.65 -12.29 -3.11
CA GLN A 256 -5.69 -11.97 -2.17
C GLN A 256 -5.08 -11.77 -0.79
N HIS A 257 -5.54 -10.73 -0.10
CA HIS A 257 -5.05 -10.37 1.23
C HIS A 257 -5.91 -11.02 2.32
N LEU A 258 -6.57 -10.23 3.16
CA LEU A 258 -7.35 -10.68 4.32
C LEU A 258 -8.86 -10.49 4.15
N VAL A 259 -9.30 -9.85 3.07
CA VAL A 259 -10.71 -9.71 2.72
C VAL A 259 -11.06 -10.68 1.60
N LYS A 260 -12.23 -11.34 1.72
CA LYS A 260 -12.76 -12.20 0.66
C LYS A 260 -13.54 -11.40 -0.37
N TYR A 261 -13.26 -11.68 -1.64
CA TYR A 261 -13.98 -11.13 -2.78
C TYR A 261 -14.47 -12.30 -3.63
N ASP A 262 -15.72 -12.25 -4.05
CA ASP A 262 -16.35 -13.34 -4.81
C ASP A 262 -15.81 -13.44 -6.24
N ASN A 263 -15.35 -12.32 -6.79
CA ASN A 263 -14.91 -12.21 -8.18
C ASN A 263 -13.63 -11.41 -8.32
N ILE A 264 -12.83 -11.78 -9.32
CA ILE A 264 -11.68 -10.98 -9.77
C ILE A 264 -12.21 -9.70 -10.40
N SER A 265 -11.79 -8.55 -9.88
CA SER A 265 -12.26 -7.24 -10.35
C SER A 265 -11.24 -6.13 -10.12
N LEU A 266 -11.34 -5.07 -10.91
CA LEU A 266 -10.69 -3.79 -10.65
C LEU A 266 -11.71 -2.86 -10.01
N LYS A 267 -11.46 -2.42 -8.78
CA LYS A 267 -12.31 -1.48 -8.05
C LYS A 267 -11.63 -0.12 -7.98
N PHE A 268 -12.11 0.83 -8.76
CA PHE A 268 -11.57 2.19 -8.79
C PHE A 268 -12.13 3.03 -7.64
N PHE A 269 -11.33 3.97 -7.15
CA PHE A 269 -11.72 4.83 -6.04
C PHE A 269 -11.32 6.30 -6.23
N SER A 270 -10.41 6.60 -7.16
CA SER A 270 -9.91 7.95 -7.38
C SER A 270 -9.28 8.13 -8.76
N ARG A 271 -9.18 9.38 -9.22
CA ARG A 271 -8.43 9.82 -10.40
C ARG A 271 -7.40 10.88 -10.00
N VAL A 272 -6.22 10.84 -10.62
CA VAL A 272 -5.11 11.77 -10.36
C VAL A 272 -4.65 12.40 -11.67
N LYS A 273 -4.83 13.72 -11.83
CA LYS A 273 -4.25 14.44 -12.98
C LYS A 273 -2.72 14.46 -12.89
N HIS A 274 -2.07 14.24 -14.02
CA HIS A 274 -0.60 14.24 -14.13
C HIS A 274 0.01 15.59 -13.75
N SER A 275 -0.65 16.68 -14.14
CA SER A 275 -0.25 18.06 -13.83
C SER A 275 -0.69 18.57 -12.46
N SER A 276 -1.46 17.79 -11.68
CA SER A 276 -1.98 18.29 -10.41
C SER A 276 -0.98 18.14 -9.27
N LEU A 277 -0.89 19.17 -8.44
CA LEU A 277 -0.22 19.12 -7.13
C LEU A 277 -1.13 18.55 -6.04
N GLU A 278 -2.44 18.40 -6.28
CA GLU A 278 -3.40 17.86 -5.32
C GLU A 278 -3.29 16.35 -5.19
N THR A 279 -3.72 15.81 -4.05
CA THR A 279 -3.65 14.36 -3.77
C THR A 279 -4.39 13.54 -4.82
N CYS A 280 -5.58 13.99 -5.17
CA CYS A 280 -6.43 13.45 -6.23
C CYS A 280 -7.51 14.47 -6.63
N GLU A 281 -8.25 14.16 -7.68
CA GLU A 281 -9.42 14.94 -8.07
C GLU A 281 -10.60 14.77 -7.09
N PRO A 282 -11.55 15.71 -7.11
CA PRO A 282 -12.79 15.58 -6.34
C PRO A 282 -13.45 14.22 -6.55
N LEU A 283 -13.91 13.62 -5.46
CA LEU A 283 -14.52 12.28 -5.51
C LEU A 283 -15.81 12.26 -6.32
N GLY A 284 -16.58 13.35 -6.31
CA GLY A 284 -17.77 13.50 -7.15
C GLY A 284 -17.43 13.35 -8.63
N GLU A 285 -16.43 14.11 -9.11
CA GLU A 285 -15.96 14.03 -10.50
C GLU A 285 -15.42 12.64 -10.86
N SER A 286 -14.59 12.05 -9.99
CA SER A 286 -14.06 10.70 -10.21
C SER A 286 -15.18 9.66 -10.34
N ARG A 287 -16.23 9.75 -9.50
CA ARG A 287 -17.37 8.82 -9.53
C ARG A 287 -18.25 9.00 -10.75
N LEU A 288 -18.50 10.24 -11.17
CA LEU A 288 -19.27 10.51 -12.38
C LEU A 288 -18.58 9.87 -13.59
N LEU A 289 -17.25 9.99 -13.67
CA LEU A 289 -16.47 9.31 -14.71
C LEU A 289 -16.58 7.80 -14.63
N PHE A 290 -16.44 7.21 -13.43
CA PHE A 290 -16.55 5.76 -13.28
C PHE A 290 -17.95 5.25 -13.66
N GLN A 291 -19.00 5.99 -13.28
CA GLN A 291 -20.37 5.65 -13.63
C GLN A 291 -20.62 5.78 -15.13
N GLN A 292 -20.14 6.87 -15.75
CA GLN A 292 -20.24 7.11 -17.19
C GLN A 292 -19.66 5.92 -17.97
N TYR A 293 -18.46 5.47 -17.59
CA TYR A 293 -17.76 4.37 -18.26
C TYR A 293 -18.07 2.98 -17.69
N GLN A 294 -19.04 2.86 -16.78
CA GLN A 294 -19.44 1.60 -16.13
C GLN A 294 -18.26 0.86 -15.46
N LEU A 295 -17.31 1.61 -14.92
CA LEU A 295 -16.15 1.08 -14.22
C LEU A 295 -16.55 0.73 -12.77
N PRO A 296 -16.25 -0.48 -12.27
CA PRO A 296 -16.56 -0.85 -10.90
C PRO A 296 -15.83 0.05 -9.90
N THR A 297 -16.53 0.51 -8.88
CA THR A 297 -15.98 1.40 -7.85
C THR A 297 -16.01 0.77 -6.47
N VAL A 298 -15.19 1.29 -5.55
CA VAL A 298 -15.37 1.03 -4.12
C VAL A 298 -16.65 1.68 -3.60
N SER A 299 -17.22 1.14 -2.52
CA SER A 299 -18.41 1.72 -1.90
C SER A 299 -18.08 3.01 -1.13
N CYS A 300 -19.04 3.93 -1.10
CA CYS A 300 -19.01 5.13 -0.27
C CYS A 300 -20.26 5.18 0.59
N ARG A 301 -20.08 5.43 1.88
CA ARG A 301 -21.15 5.19 2.85
C ARG A 301 -21.61 6.46 3.56
N LEU A 302 -20.72 7.42 3.79
CA LEU A 302 -21.00 8.52 4.69
C LEU A 302 -20.28 9.80 4.26
N GLU A 303 -20.97 10.91 4.50
CA GLU A 303 -20.47 12.26 4.37
C GLU A 303 -20.82 13.02 5.66
N VAL A 304 -19.79 13.54 6.34
CA VAL A 304 -19.96 14.34 7.57
C VAL A 304 -19.36 15.71 7.33
N GLN A 305 -20.12 16.77 7.58
CA GLN A 305 -19.60 18.14 7.52
C GLN A 305 -19.26 18.63 8.93
N VAL A 306 -18.11 19.29 9.06
CA VAL A 306 -17.64 19.90 10.30
C VAL A 306 -17.17 21.33 10.00
N ASP A 307 -17.39 22.23 10.95
CA ASP A 307 -17.16 23.68 10.83
C ASP A 307 -16.15 24.22 11.86
N SER A 308 -15.73 23.38 12.81
CA SER A 308 -14.73 23.69 13.81
C SER A 308 -13.74 22.55 13.98
N LYS A 309 -12.58 22.87 14.55
CA LYS A 309 -11.53 21.90 14.88
C LYS A 309 -12.00 20.91 15.94
N GLU A 310 -12.76 21.38 16.92
CA GLU A 310 -13.33 20.58 18.01
C GLU A 310 -14.31 19.56 17.43
N ASN A 311 -15.22 20.01 16.55
CA ASN A 311 -16.17 19.13 15.85
C ASN A 311 -15.44 18.10 14.97
N LEU A 312 -14.41 18.51 14.23
CA LEU A 312 -13.57 17.60 13.45
C LEU A 312 -12.98 16.48 14.32
N ILE A 313 -12.39 16.82 15.47
CA ILE A 313 -11.78 15.84 16.37
C ILE A 313 -12.83 14.88 16.93
N ILE A 314 -14.00 15.39 17.33
CA ILE A 314 -15.11 14.58 17.84
C ILE A 314 -15.58 13.59 16.76
N GLU A 315 -15.82 14.06 15.54
CA GLU A 315 -16.30 13.20 14.46
C GLU A 315 -15.25 12.17 14.02
N LEU A 316 -13.97 12.53 13.95
CA LEU A 316 -12.91 11.57 13.69
C LEU A 316 -12.80 10.50 14.78
N LYS A 317 -13.02 10.85 16.06
CA LYS A 317 -13.05 9.87 17.17
C LYS A 317 -14.23 8.92 17.00
N LYS A 318 -15.43 9.45 16.74
CA LYS A 318 -16.65 8.64 16.49
C LYS A 318 -16.43 7.66 15.32
N LEU A 319 -15.93 8.15 14.19
CA LEU A 319 -15.63 7.32 13.02
C LEU A 319 -14.59 6.24 13.34
N LYS A 320 -13.51 6.63 14.04
CA LYS A 320 -12.48 5.69 14.47
C LYS A 320 -13.04 4.59 15.35
N ASP A 321 -13.82 4.92 16.37
CA ASP A 321 -14.36 3.92 17.30
C ASP A 321 -15.40 3.03 16.62
N MET A 322 -16.25 3.60 15.76
CA MET A 322 -17.21 2.86 14.94
C MET A 322 -16.53 1.82 14.05
N ILE A 323 -15.54 2.23 13.23
CA ILE A 323 -14.86 1.34 12.27
C ILE A 323 -13.99 0.31 12.99
N LYS A 324 -13.33 0.72 14.08
CA LYS A 324 -12.35 -0.10 14.80
C LYS A 324 -12.93 -1.42 15.33
N ILE A 325 -14.19 -1.43 15.77
CA ILE A 325 -14.83 -2.60 16.38
C ILE A 325 -15.57 -3.50 15.39
N ARG A 326 -15.73 -3.07 14.14
CA ARG A 326 -16.38 -3.86 13.08
C ARG A 326 -15.54 -5.07 12.69
N SER A 327 -16.21 -6.11 12.20
CA SER A 327 -15.52 -7.30 11.70
C SER A 327 -14.93 -7.06 10.31
N ILE A 328 -14.05 -7.95 9.87
CA ILE A 328 -13.54 -7.96 8.48
C ILE A 328 -14.69 -8.22 7.49
N GLU A 329 -15.69 -9.02 7.86
CA GLU A 329 -16.82 -9.32 7.00
C GLU A 329 -17.73 -8.09 6.80
N GLU A 330 -17.90 -7.25 7.83
CA GLU A 330 -18.74 -6.04 7.76
C GLU A 330 -18.02 -4.85 7.09
N GLU A 331 -16.73 -4.63 7.42
CA GLU A 331 -16.00 -3.41 7.06
C GLU A 331 -14.70 -3.68 6.27
N GLY A 332 -14.41 -4.94 5.93
CA GLY A 332 -13.20 -5.30 5.20
C GLY A 332 -11.93 -4.98 5.99
N GLU A 333 -10.98 -4.30 5.33
CA GLU A 333 -9.79 -3.77 6.01
C GLU A 333 -10.12 -2.56 6.90
N GLY A 334 -11.18 -1.82 6.57
CA GLY A 334 -11.58 -0.57 7.20
C GLY A 334 -12.00 0.47 6.17
N ALA A 335 -11.66 1.74 6.42
CA ALA A 335 -12.07 2.86 5.57
C ALA A 335 -10.92 3.81 5.24
N VAL A 336 -11.05 4.49 4.09
CA VAL A 336 -10.27 5.65 3.71
C VAL A 336 -11.14 6.89 3.90
N LEU A 337 -10.61 7.87 4.64
CA LEU A 337 -11.25 9.15 4.88
C LEU A 337 -10.66 10.18 3.93
N TYR A 338 -11.53 10.81 3.14
CA TYR A 338 -11.20 11.97 2.32
C TYR A 338 -11.66 13.20 3.07
N LEU A 339 -10.74 14.09 3.41
CA LEU A 339 -11.06 15.36 4.05
C LEU A 339 -10.96 16.44 2.99
N VAL A 340 -12.12 16.95 2.59
CA VAL A 340 -12.28 17.88 1.47
C VAL A 340 -12.80 19.23 1.97
N ASN A 341 -12.46 20.31 1.27
CA ASN A 341 -13.02 21.64 1.56
C ASN A 341 -14.39 21.84 0.88
N ASN A 342 -14.96 23.04 0.99
CA ASN A 342 -16.25 23.40 0.39
C ASN A 342 -16.25 23.42 -1.16
N GLN A 343 -15.08 23.33 -1.79
CA GLN A 343 -14.91 23.23 -3.24
C GLN A 343 -14.68 21.76 -3.67
N ASP A 344 -14.92 20.80 -2.77
CA ASP A 344 -14.63 19.37 -2.92
C ASP A 344 -13.16 19.04 -3.26
N GLN A 345 -12.24 19.98 -3.00
CA GLN A 345 -10.80 19.75 -3.15
C GLN A 345 -10.31 18.84 -2.02
N CYS A 346 -9.67 17.73 -2.37
CA CYS A 346 -9.09 16.80 -1.41
C CYS A 346 -7.84 17.40 -0.75
N LEU A 347 -7.98 17.86 0.50
CA LEU A 347 -6.89 18.46 1.25
C LEU A 347 -5.91 17.40 1.77
N THR A 348 -6.43 16.25 2.22
CA THR A 348 -5.65 15.12 2.71
C THR A 348 -6.48 13.83 2.69
N LEU A 349 -5.78 12.72 2.89
CA LEU A 349 -6.36 11.40 3.08
C LEU A 349 -5.92 10.83 4.42
N GLY A 350 -6.82 10.06 5.03
CA GLY A 350 -6.54 9.25 6.20
C GLY A 350 -7.02 7.84 6.01
N LYS A 351 -6.50 6.88 6.78
CA LYS A 351 -7.09 5.55 6.86
C LYS A 351 -7.37 5.12 8.28
N LEU A 352 -8.46 4.39 8.42
CA LEU A 352 -8.88 3.68 9.62
C LEU A 352 -8.96 2.21 9.27
N LYS A 353 -8.52 1.35 10.19
CA LYS A 353 -8.55 -0.10 10.00
C LYS A 353 -9.26 -0.76 11.16
N THR A 354 -10.02 -1.80 10.87
CA THR A 354 -10.63 -2.64 11.91
C THR A 354 -9.53 -3.26 12.77
N ILE A 355 -9.79 -3.50 14.06
CA ILE A 355 -8.80 -4.21 14.89
C ILE A 355 -8.67 -5.65 14.40
N GLU A 356 -9.76 -6.30 14.03
CA GLU A 356 -9.74 -7.68 13.55
C GLU A 356 -8.77 -7.85 12.37
N TYR A 357 -8.82 -6.94 11.38
CA TYR A 357 -7.85 -6.92 10.29
C TYR A 357 -6.41 -6.79 10.78
N LYS A 358 -6.15 -5.86 11.72
CA LYS A 358 -4.80 -5.64 12.27
C LYS A 358 -4.26 -6.90 12.95
N ILE A 359 -5.09 -7.58 13.75
CA ILE A 359 -4.72 -8.82 14.43
C ILE A 359 -4.40 -9.91 13.41
N HIS A 360 -5.30 -10.16 12.45
CA HIS A 360 -5.07 -11.19 11.43
C HIS A 360 -3.82 -10.91 10.59
N ARG A 361 -3.56 -9.64 10.25
CA ARG A 361 -2.32 -9.23 9.58
C ARG A 361 -1.09 -9.54 10.44
N GLN A 362 -1.10 -9.21 11.73
CA GLN A 362 0.02 -9.51 12.62
C GLN A 362 0.26 -11.00 12.77
N ILE A 363 -0.80 -11.81 12.86
CA ILE A 363 -0.69 -13.27 12.89
C ILE A 363 -0.03 -13.77 11.59
N ARG A 364 -0.48 -13.30 10.43
CA ARG A 364 0.08 -13.67 9.13
C ARG A 364 1.57 -13.33 9.02
N GLU A 365 1.97 -12.12 9.41
CA GLU A 365 3.39 -11.72 9.37
C GLU A 365 4.24 -12.49 10.40
N ALA A 366 3.72 -12.74 11.61
CA ALA A 366 4.39 -13.58 12.60
C ALA A 366 4.64 -15.02 12.09
N LEU A 367 3.69 -15.58 11.31
CA LEU A 367 3.86 -16.90 10.69
C LEU A 367 4.94 -16.88 9.61
N LYS A 368 4.97 -15.85 8.77
CA LYS A 368 6.03 -15.66 7.78
C LYS A 368 7.41 -15.59 8.43
N ASP A 369 7.53 -14.85 9.52
CA ASP A 369 8.77 -14.72 10.29
C ASP A 369 9.20 -16.06 10.92
N CYS A 370 8.23 -16.85 11.41
CA CYS A 370 8.47 -18.19 11.93
C CYS A 370 9.01 -19.13 10.84
N ILE A 371 8.39 -19.14 9.66
CA ILE A 371 8.78 -19.99 8.52
C ILE A 371 10.18 -19.66 8.03
N HIS A 372 10.53 -18.38 7.92
CA HIS A 372 11.86 -17.98 7.46
C HIS A 372 12.99 -18.21 8.47
N GLN A 373 12.73 -18.87 9.60
CA GLN A 373 13.70 -19.19 10.65
C GLN A 373 14.49 -17.98 11.16
N LYS A 374 13.93 -16.77 11.04
CA LYS A 374 14.56 -15.54 11.56
C LYS A 374 14.37 -15.37 13.07
N GLY A 375 13.68 -16.31 13.74
CA GLY A 375 13.37 -16.20 15.15
C GLY A 375 13.12 -17.53 15.86
N ASN A 376 13.21 -17.48 17.17
CA ASN A 376 12.69 -18.51 18.06
C ASN A 376 11.15 -18.39 18.06
N PRO A 377 10.37 -19.43 17.71
CA PRO A 377 8.91 -19.38 17.68
C PRO A 377 8.29 -18.84 18.98
N VAL A 378 8.91 -19.12 20.13
CA VAL A 378 8.48 -18.59 21.44
C VAL A 378 8.60 -17.07 21.48
N LYS A 379 9.70 -16.50 20.97
CA LYS A 379 9.89 -15.04 20.90
C LYS A 379 8.90 -14.39 19.95
N THR A 380 8.67 -15.01 18.78
CA THR A 380 7.69 -14.52 17.80
C THR A 380 6.28 -14.51 18.42
N TYR A 381 5.91 -15.58 19.12
CA TYR A 381 4.63 -15.66 19.83
C TYR A 381 4.52 -14.64 20.96
N GLN A 382 5.55 -14.46 21.79
CA GLN A 382 5.57 -13.45 22.86
C GLN A 382 5.39 -12.04 22.29
N ALA A 383 6.09 -11.70 21.20
CA ALA A 383 5.94 -10.41 20.53
C ALA A 383 4.52 -10.20 19.97
N LEU A 384 3.94 -11.24 19.36
CA LEU A 384 2.55 -11.22 18.90
C LEU A 384 1.57 -11.04 20.07
N GLN A 385 1.77 -11.78 21.17
CA GLN A 385 0.94 -11.69 22.36
C GLN A 385 0.95 -10.29 22.95
N GLN A 386 2.14 -9.69 23.10
CA GLN A 386 2.29 -8.31 23.54
C GLN A 386 1.58 -7.32 22.61
N SER A 387 1.72 -7.50 21.29
CA SER A 387 1.08 -6.60 20.33
C SER A 387 -0.45 -6.72 20.34
N VAL A 388 -0.99 -7.94 20.41
CA VAL A 388 -2.44 -8.17 20.47
C VAL A 388 -3.02 -7.67 21.80
N GLN A 389 -2.27 -7.75 22.91
CA GLN A 389 -2.67 -7.22 24.20
C GLN A 389 -2.88 -5.69 24.20
N GLN A 390 -2.21 -4.96 23.30
CA GLN A 390 -2.40 -3.50 23.14
C GLN A 390 -3.78 -3.13 22.55
N PHE A 391 -4.51 -4.08 21.96
CA PHE A 391 -5.84 -3.82 21.42
C PHE A 391 -6.94 -3.94 22.50
N THR A 392 -6.98 -2.96 23.39
CA THR A 392 -7.90 -2.93 24.55
C THR A 392 -9.38 -2.89 24.19
N ALA A 393 -9.73 -2.39 23.00
CA ALA A 393 -11.12 -2.24 22.56
C ALA A 393 -11.78 -3.53 22.04
N ILE A 394 -11.02 -4.62 21.88
CA ILE A 394 -11.64 -5.94 21.68
C ILE A 394 -11.89 -6.59 23.03
N ASP A 395 -13.08 -7.17 23.16
CA ASP A 395 -13.48 -8.01 24.29
C ASP A 395 -12.40 -9.05 24.66
N GLN A 396 -12.20 -9.27 25.97
CA GLN A 396 -11.16 -10.17 26.46
C GLN A 396 -11.34 -11.60 25.93
N GLY A 397 -12.58 -12.08 25.77
CA GLY A 397 -12.90 -13.38 25.20
C GLY A 397 -12.43 -13.50 23.76
N LYS A 398 -12.83 -12.55 22.89
CA LYS A 398 -12.36 -12.51 21.49
C LYS A 398 -10.84 -12.41 21.39
N ARG A 399 -10.20 -11.62 22.25
CA ARG A 399 -8.73 -11.51 22.29
C ARG A 399 -8.06 -12.84 22.61
N LYS A 400 -8.57 -13.56 23.62
CA LYS A 400 -8.11 -14.91 23.97
C LYS A 400 -8.29 -15.88 22.80
N GLN A 401 -9.41 -15.80 22.07
CA GLN A 401 -9.64 -16.62 20.88
C GLN A 401 -8.60 -16.37 19.77
N TYR A 402 -8.31 -15.10 19.43
CA TYR A 402 -7.29 -14.79 18.43
C TYR A 402 -5.89 -15.25 18.85
N LEU A 403 -5.54 -15.05 20.13
CA LEU A 403 -4.26 -15.53 20.66
C LEU A 403 -4.18 -17.06 20.59
N GLN A 404 -5.21 -17.77 21.04
CA GLN A 404 -5.24 -19.23 20.96
C GLN A 404 -5.13 -19.74 19.52
N PHE A 405 -5.84 -19.10 18.58
CA PHE A 405 -5.73 -19.42 17.16
C PHE A 405 -4.31 -19.23 16.66
N ALA A 406 -3.67 -18.10 16.98
CA ALA A 406 -2.30 -17.82 16.59
C ALA A 406 -1.29 -18.81 17.22
N THR A 407 -1.46 -19.16 18.49
CA THR A 407 -0.63 -20.17 19.19
C THR A 407 -0.67 -21.50 18.46
N ASN A 408 -1.89 -21.99 18.19
CA ASN A 408 -2.08 -23.27 17.52
C ASN A 408 -1.43 -23.25 16.14
N LEU A 409 -1.64 -22.16 15.39
CA LEU A 409 -1.13 -22.00 14.04
C LEU A 409 0.41 -21.93 13.99
N LEU A 410 1.03 -21.19 14.92
CA LEU A 410 2.49 -21.09 15.03
C LEU A 410 3.13 -22.40 15.55
N GLN A 411 2.47 -23.08 16.49
CA GLN A 411 2.96 -24.36 17.03
C GLN A 411 2.94 -25.44 15.95
N GLU A 412 1.88 -25.53 15.15
CA GLU A 412 1.81 -26.48 14.04
C GLU A 412 2.85 -26.18 12.96
N ALA A 413 3.00 -24.91 12.56
CA ALA A 413 4.05 -24.53 11.61
C ALA A 413 5.44 -24.94 12.14
N SER A 414 5.72 -24.69 13.42
CA SER A 414 6.98 -25.08 14.08
C SER A 414 7.18 -26.60 14.13
N ASN A 415 6.17 -27.36 14.54
CA ASN A 415 6.21 -28.82 14.60
C ASN A 415 6.44 -29.43 13.21
N PHE A 416 5.72 -28.91 12.21
CA PHE A 416 5.87 -29.34 10.83
C PHE A 416 7.30 -29.11 10.33
N LEU A 417 7.87 -27.92 10.54
CA LEU A 417 9.25 -27.62 10.13
C LEU A 417 10.29 -28.50 10.83
N LYS A 418 10.10 -28.83 12.12
CA LYS A 418 11.00 -29.73 12.87
C LYS A 418 11.03 -31.17 12.34
N GLY A 419 9.93 -31.62 11.71
CA GLY A 419 9.81 -32.95 11.14
C GLY A 419 10.42 -33.11 9.75
N GLN A 420 10.90 -32.03 9.14
CA GLN A 420 11.47 -32.06 7.78
C GLN A 420 12.98 -32.25 7.80
N GLN A 421 13.51 -32.99 6.84
CA GLN A 421 14.95 -33.13 6.64
C GLN A 421 15.57 -31.84 6.08
N ASP A 422 16.81 -31.55 6.48
CA ASP A 422 17.52 -30.30 6.13
C ASP A 422 17.60 -30.04 4.62
N ALA A 423 17.77 -31.08 3.80
CA ALA A 423 17.98 -30.96 2.36
C ALA A 423 16.81 -30.28 1.62
N ASN A 424 15.57 -30.44 2.10
CA ASN A 424 14.37 -29.88 1.46
C ASN A 424 13.84 -28.63 2.18
N MET A 425 14.49 -28.20 3.27
CA MET A 425 13.88 -27.24 4.17
C MET A 425 13.63 -25.87 3.51
N LYS A 426 14.54 -25.41 2.66
CA LYS A 426 14.39 -24.14 1.95
C LYS A 426 13.20 -24.14 0.98
N GLN A 427 12.99 -25.23 0.24
CA GLN A 427 11.87 -25.37 -0.69
C GLN A 427 10.54 -25.42 0.07
N ILE A 428 10.47 -26.23 1.13
CA ILE A 428 9.29 -26.34 1.98
C ILE A 428 8.93 -24.99 2.62
N GLN A 429 9.92 -24.23 3.09
CA GLN A 429 9.70 -22.87 3.60
C GLN A 429 9.14 -21.94 2.53
N GLN A 430 9.63 -22.01 1.30
CA GLN A 430 9.12 -21.20 0.18
C GLN A 430 7.66 -21.55 -0.15
N ILE A 431 7.32 -22.85 -0.16
CA ILE A 431 5.94 -23.32 -0.37
C ILE A 431 5.02 -22.82 0.74
N LEU A 432 5.41 -23.05 2.01
CA LEU A 432 4.66 -22.61 3.18
C LEU A 432 4.46 -21.09 3.20
N PHE A 433 5.52 -20.33 2.91
CA PHE A 433 5.44 -18.88 2.84
C PHE A 433 4.44 -18.44 1.77
N SER A 434 4.55 -19.01 0.56
CA SER A 434 3.63 -18.72 -0.54
C SER A 434 2.19 -19.07 -0.19
N LEU A 435 1.99 -20.19 0.52
CA LEU A 435 0.67 -20.66 0.92
C LEU A 435 0.05 -19.78 2.00
N ILE A 436 0.82 -19.33 2.99
CA ILE A 436 0.33 -18.38 4.00
C ILE A 436 0.05 -17.02 3.38
N ASP A 437 0.87 -16.58 2.42
CA ASP A 437 0.65 -15.30 1.75
C ASP A 437 -0.65 -15.30 0.92
N LYS A 438 -0.94 -16.41 0.24
CA LYS A 438 -2.08 -16.55 -0.70
C LYS A 438 -3.38 -17.06 -0.05
N SER A 439 -3.28 -17.92 0.95
CA SER A 439 -4.39 -18.73 1.45
C SER A 439 -4.58 -18.65 2.96
N TYR A 440 -4.07 -17.61 3.62
CA TYR A 440 -4.25 -17.41 5.07
C TYR A 440 -5.71 -17.56 5.52
N LEU A 441 -6.66 -17.00 4.76
CA LEU A 441 -8.09 -17.07 5.08
C LEU A 441 -8.64 -18.49 4.91
N ASP A 442 -8.17 -19.26 3.94
CA ASP A 442 -8.61 -20.64 3.77
C ASP A 442 -8.08 -21.53 4.90
N ILE A 443 -6.85 -21.26 5.37
CA ILE A 443 -6.29 -21.92 6.55
C ILE A 443 -7.12 -21.57 7.80
N LYS A 444 -7.45 -20.28 7.99
CA LYS A 444 -8.34 -19.81 9.08
C LYS A 444 -9.66 -20.57 9.06
N ASP A 445 -10.36 -20.58 7.92
CA ASP A 445 -11.68 -21.19 7.79
C ASP A 445 -11.64 -22.71 8.02
N ARG A 446 -10.62 -23.41 7.52
CA ARG A 446 -10.46 -24.85 7.73
C ARG A 446 -10.24 -25.19 9.20
N ILE A 447 -9.38 -24.44 9.89
CA ILE A 447 -9.14 -24.61 11.33
C ILE A 447 -10.41 -24.34 12.14
N GLN A 448 -11.20 -23.34 11.75
CA GLN A 448 -12.45 -23.03 12.43
C GLN A 448 -13.54 -24.10 12.19
N LYS A 449 -13.66 -24.64 10.97
CA LYS A 449 -14.68 -25.64 10.62
C LYS A 449 -14.42 -27.04 11.20
N LYS A 450 -13.16 -27.47 11.27
CA LYS A 450 -12.80 -28.84 11.66
C LYS A 450 -12.72 -29.06 13.18
N GLY A 451 -12.91 -28.02 13.98
CA GLY A 451 -12.60 -28.09 15.41
C GLY A 451 -11.12 -28.38 15.65
N LYS A 452 -10.70 -28.53 16.92
CA LYS A 452 -9.28 -28.76 17.27
C LYS A 452 -8.67 -30.06 16.70
N GLU A 453 -9.48 -30.97 16.15
CA GLU A 453 -9.08 -32.37 15.95
C GLU A 453 -8.50 -32.71 14.57
N ASP A 454 -8.66 -31.85 13.56
CA ASP A 454 -8.11 -32.15 12.23
C ASP A 454 -7.15 -31.05 11.75
N MET A 455 -6.05 -30.93 12.51
CA MET A 455 -4.92 -30.03 12.25
C MET A 455 -3.95 -30.55 11.16
N ASN A 456 -4.28 -31.66 10.47
CA ASN A 456 -3.54 -32.16 9.30
C ASN A 456 -3.66 -31.24 8.07
N VAL A 457 -4.37 -30.12 8.18
CA VAL A 457 -4.59 -29.14 7.11
C VAL A 457 -3.28 -28.65 6.48
N PHE A 458 -2.22 -28.40 7.26
CA PHE A 458 -0.93 -27.95 6.69
C PHE A 458 -0.28 -29.04 5.86
N LYS A 459 -0.27 -30.29 6.34
CA LYS A 459 0.27 -31.43 5.58
C LYS A 459 -0.50 -31.62 4.28
N GLN A 460 -1.83 -31.67 4.35
CA GLN A 460 -2.70 -31.78 3.18
C GLN A 460 -2.51 -30.64 2.18
N LEU A 461 -2.32 -29.41 2.67
CA LEU A 461 -2.12 -28.23 1.82
C LEU A 461 -0.75 -28.23 1.13
N ILE A 462 0.29 -28.75 1.78
CA ILE A 462 1.63 -28.90 1.20
C ILE A 462 1.62 -30.04 0.18
N GLU A 463 1.05 -31.19 0.53
CA GLU A 463 0.84 -32.32 -0.38
C GLU A 463 0.03 -31.91 -1.63
N GLN A 464 -0.98 -31.04 -1.48
CA GLN A 464 -1.74 -30.49 -2.60
C GLN A 464 -0.98 -29.41 -3.38
N GLY A 465 -0.08 -28.67 -2.72
CA GLY A 465 0.73 -27.62 -3.32
C GLY A 465 1.85 -28.17 -4.20
N ASP A 466 2.49 -29.26 -3.78
CA ASP A 466 3.53 -29.95 -4.57
C ASP A 466 2.95 -30.58 -5.85
N ASN A 467 1.69 -31.00 -5.83
CA ASN A 467 1.02 -31.58 -7.00
C ASN A 467 0.51 -30.56 -8.04
N LYS A 468 0.63 -29.24 -7.77
CA LYS A 468 0.10 -28.16 -8.63
C LYS A 468 1.18 -27.23 -9.20
N GLN A 469 2.44 -27.44 -8.87
CA GLN A 469 3.58 -26.84 -9.57
C GLN A 469 4.01 -27.76 -10.69
#